data_AF-A0A7Y1TEM1-F1
#
_entry.id   AF-A0A7Y1TEM1-F1
#
_cell.length_a   1.000
_cell.length_b   1.000
_cell.length_c   1.000
_cell.angle_alpha   90.00
_cell.angle_beta   90.00
_cell.angle_gamma   90.00
#
_symmetry.space_group_name_H-M   'P 1'
#
loop_
_entity.id
_entity.type
_entity.pdbx_description
1 polymer ?
#
loop_
_entity_poly.entity_id
_entity_poly.type
_entity_poly.pdbx_seq_one_letter_code
_entity_poly.pdbx_strand_id
1 'polypeptide(L)' 'MDIVYAAEKPSIAKLLSDYTRRTVMPEEIQVTENPDETGSFYIGFKLDHYVLSPNGVIESNGLELVE' A
#
# COMPACT_ATOMS: atom_id res chain seq x y z
N MET A 1 7.54 -11.24 16.50
CA MET A 1 8.36 -11.86 15.44
C MET A 1 8.03 -11.07 14.19
N ASP A 2 8.67 -9.91 14.06
CA ASP A 2 8.16 -8.75 13.30
C ASP A 2 8.97 -8.48 12.02
N ILE A 3 9.47 -9.56 11.41
CA ILE A 3 10.48 -9.47 10.34
C ILE A 3 9.82 -9.41 8.95
N VAL A 4 8.51 -9.66 8.84
CA VAL A 4 7.81 -9.74 7.55
C VAL A 4 7.61 -8.36 6.89
N TYR A 5 7.44 -7.30 7.69
CA TYR A 5 7.06 -5.97 7.17
C TYR A 5 8.14 -5.24 6.37
N ALA A 6 9.43 -5.52 6.60
CA ALA A 6 10.51 -4.79 5.94
C ALA A 6 10.84 -5.32 4.54
N ALA A 7 10.62 -6.62 4.29
CA ALA A 7 10.95 -7.24 3.02
C ALA A 7 9.97 -6.88 1.89
N GLU A 8 8.72 -6.57 2.23
CA GLU A 8 7.68 -6.30 1.24
C GLU A 8 7.55 -4.82 0.90
N LYS A 9 8.00 -3.90 1.76
CA LYS A 9 8.01 -2.45 1.48
C LYS A 9 8.57 -2.06 0.11
N PRO A 10 9.76 -2.52 -0.33
CA PRO A 10 10.29 -2.18 -1.65
C PRO A 10 9.45 -2.76 -2.80
N SER A 11 8.87 -3.95 -2.62
CA SER A 11 7.98 -4.58 -3.60
C SER A 11 6.66 -3.80 -3.73
N ILE A 12 6.09 -3.40 -2.59
CA ILE A 12 4.86 -2.59 -2.52
C ILE A 12 5.09 -1.21 -3.13
N ALA A 13 6.20 -0.56 -2.82
CA ALA A 13 6.56 0.73 -3.41
C ALA A 13 6.68 0.63 -4.94
N LYS A 14 7.26 -0.46 -5.45
CA LYS A 14 7.35 -0.70 -6.89
C LYS A 14 5.98 -0.91 -7.53
N LEU A 15 5.09 -1.68 -6.91
CA LEU A 15 3.72 -1.86 -7.39
C LEU A 15 2.94 -0.53 -7.37
N LEU A 16 3.07 0.25 -6.29
CA LEU A 16 2.41 1.56 -6.19
C LEU A 16 2.99 2.55 -7.20
N SER A 17 4.29 2.47 -7.47
CA SER A 17 4.96 3.27 -8.48
C SER A 17 4.41 2.99 -9.88
N ASP A 18 4.18 1.73 -10.21
CA ASP A 18 3.57 1.30 -11.47
C ASP A 18 2.11 1.77 -11.57
N TYR A 19 1.33 1.55 -10.49
CA TYR A 19 -0.08 1.95 -10.40
C TYR A 19 -0.29 3.46 -10.56
N THR A 20 0.45 4.26 -9.79
CA THR A 20 0.36 5.73 -9.81
C THR A 20 1.12 6.36 -10.98
N ARG A 21 1.89 5.55 -11.74
CA ARG A 21 2.83 5.98 -12.78
C ARG A 21 3.80 7.06 -12.31
N ARG A 22 4.20 7.00 -11.04
CA ARG A 22 5.12 7.95 -10.39
C ARG A 22 6.20 7.19 -9.68
N THR A 23 7.39 7.77 -9.52
CA THR A 23 8.41 7.18 -8.66
C THR A 23 7.92 7.23 -7.22
N VAL A 24 7.77 6.07 -6.60
CA VAL A 24 7.41 5.92 -5.18
C VAL A 24 8.55 5.20 -4.50
N MET A 25 9.14 5.84 -3.48
CA MET A 25 10.16 5.20 -2.66
C MET A 25 9.53 4.46 -1.47
N PRO A 26 10.10 3.32 -1.03
CA PRO A 26 9.61 2.59 0.15
C PRO A 26 9.64 3.40 1.45
N GLU A 27 10.44 4.46 1.47
CA GLU A 27 10.57 5.41 2.57
C GLU A 27 9.41 6.43 2.61
N GLU A 28 8.80 6.71 1.45
CA GLU A 28 7.68 7.64 1.31
C GLU A 28 6.33 6.99 1.60
N ILE A 29 6.29 5.66 1.71
CA ILE A 29 5.07 4.91 1.99
C ILE A 29 5.05 4.34 3.40
N GLN A 30 3.86 4.35 3.97
CA GLN A 30 3.56 3.68 5.22
C GLN A 30 2.71 2.45 4.92
N VAL A 31 3.20 1.27 5.32
CA VAL A 31 2.50 0.01 5.09
C VAL A 31 2.07 -0.54 6.44
N THR A 32 0.81 -0.93 6.55
CA THR A 32 0.18 -1.48 7.76
C THR A 32 -0.66 -2.68 7.34
N GLU A 33 -0.57 -3.82 8.01
CA GLU A 33 -1.41 -4.98 7.72
C GLU A 33 -2.86 -4.67 8.05
N ASN A 34 -3.76 -5.25 7.27
CA ASN A 34 -5.18 -5.16 7.52
C ASN A 34 -5.58 -6.24 8.54
N PRO A 35 -5.97 -5.88 9.78
CA PRO A 35 -6.40 -6.86 10.77
C PRO A 35 -7.73 -7.54 10.39
N ASP A 36 -8.52 -6.94 9.49
CA ASP A 36 -9.79 -7.50 9.02
C ASP A 36 -9.62 -8.54 7.89
N GLU A 37 -8.50 -8.52 7.15
CA GLU A 37 -8.27 -9.42 6.01
C GLU A 37 -6.79 -9.85 5.91
N THR A 38 -6.54 -11.13 6.18
CA THR A 38 -5.18 -11.70 6.14
C THR A 38 -4.59 -11.66 4.74
N GLY A 39 -3.38 -11.10 4.64
CA GLY A 39 -2.68 -10.91 3.36
C GLY A 39 -3.03 -9.60 2.66
N SER A 40 -3.88 -8.77 3.27
CA SER A 40 -4.16 -7.42 2.79
C SER A 40 -3.38 -6.37 3.59
N PHE A 41 -2.98 -5.30 2.91
CA PHE A 41 -2.16 -4.24 3.50
C PHE A 41 -2.70 -2.85 3.15
N TYR A 42 -2.82 -1.99 4.14
CA TYR A 42 -3.04 -0.56 3.98
C TYR A 42 -1.73 0.15 3.65
N ILE A 43 -1.74 0.95 2.58
CA ILE A 43 -0.61 1.70 2.10
C ILE A 43 -0.97 3.19 2.11
N GLY A 44 -0.34 3.96 2.99
CA GLY A 44 -0.38 5.42 2.97
C GLY A 44 0.72 5.98 2.09
N PHE A 45 0.37 6.85 1.15
CA PHE A 45 1.32 7.59 0.33
C PHE A 45 0.88 9.06 0.20
N LYS A 46 1.66 9.98 0.78
CA LYS A 46 1.35 11.41 0.85
C LYS A 46 -0.01 11.68 1.50
N LEU A 47 -1.03 12.04 0.70
CA LEU A 47 -2.40 12.31 1.14
C LEU A 47 -3.38 11.25 0.63
N ASP A 48 -2.89 10.27 -0.12
CA ASP A 48 -3.67 9.20 -0.70
C ASP A 48 -3.50 7.91 0.11
N HIS A 49 -4.58 7.13 0.17
CA HIS A 49 -4.57 5.81 0.79
C HIS A 49 -4.88 4.75 -0.26
N TYR A 50 -4.14 3.66 -0.20
CA TYR A 50 -4.28 2.52 -1.07
C TYR A 50 -4.40 1.25 -0.23
N VAL A 51 -5.00 0.22 -0.81
CA VAL A 51 -5.09 -1.12 -0.23
C VAL A 51 -4.45 -2.08 -1.22
N LEU A 52 -3.53 -2.90 -0.72
CA LEU A 52 -3.03 -4.06 -1.44
C LEU A 52 -3.86 -5.26 -0.99
N SER A 53 -4.65 -5.82 -1.89
CA SER A 53 -5.39 -7.06 -1.63
C SER A 53 -4.43 -8.27 -1.67
N PRO A 54 -4.82 -9.43 -1.12
CA PRO A 54 -3.93 -10.58 -0.97
C PRO A 54 -3.57 -11.23 -2.31
N ASN A 55 -4.30 -10.87 -3.38
CA ASN A 55 -4.01 -11.24 -4.75
C ASN A 55 -2.89 -10.40 -5.38
N GLY A 56 -2.29 -9.46 -4.63
CA GLY A 56 -1.21 -8.58 -5.11
C GLY A 56 -1.69 -7.40 -5.96
N VAL A 57 -2.97 -7.04 -5.86
CA VAL A 57 -3.59 -5.93 -6.61
C VAL A 57 -3.66 -4.71 -5.70
N ILE A 58 -3.25 -3.54 -6.22
CA ILE A 58 -3.40 -2.26 -5.52
C ILE A 58 -4.68 -1.58 -5.98
N GLU A 59 -5.48 -1.18 -5.00
CA GLU A 59 -6.69 -0.40 -5.19
C GLU A 59 -6.54 0.90 -4.41
N SER A 60 -6.91 2.03 -5.02
CA SER A 60 -7.03 3.28 -4.29
C SER A 60 -8.19 3.16 -3.31
N ASN A 61 -7.88 3.22 -2.01
CA ASN A 61 -8.88 3.41 -0.96
C ASN A 61 -9.26 4.89 -0.96
N GLY A 62 -9.86 5.31 -2.08
CA GLY A 62 -10.54 6.56 -2.18
C GLY A 62 -11.72 6.47 -1.23
N LEU A 63 -11.59 7.09 -0.06
CA LEU A 63 -12.72 7.85 0.43
C LEU A 63 -13.03 8.82 -0.71
N GLU A 64 -13.96 8.41 -1.57
CA GLU A 64 -14.66 9.31 -2.48
C GLU A 64 -15.18 10.40 -1.54
N LEU A 65 -14.48 11.54 -1.52
CA LEU A 65 -14.92 12.75 -0.85
C LEU A 65 -16.14 13.18 -1.65
N VAL A 66 -17.28 12.57 -1.33
CA VAL A 66 -18.58 13.01 -1.78
C VAL A 66 -18.77 14.39 -1.17
N GLU A 67 -18.54 15.42 -2.00
CA GLU A 67 -18.90 16.81 -1.72
C GLU A 67 -20.41 16.96 -1.47
#